data_AF-A0A2T6D5W7-F1
#
_entry.id   AF-A0A2T6D5W7-F1
#
_cell.length_a   1.000
_cell.length_b   1.000
_cell.length_c   1.000
_cell.angle_alpha   90.00
_cell.angle_beta   90.00
_cell.angle_gamma   90.00
#
_symmetry.space_group_name_H-M   'P 1'
#
loop_
_entity.id
_entity.type
_entity.pdbx_description
1 polymer ?
#
loop_
_entity_poly.entity_id
_entity_poly.type
_entity_poly.pdbx_seq_one_letter_code
_entity_poly.pdbx_strand_id
1 'polypeptide(L)'
;MMTTWKIEITEPHSGELGEAVLHEDHGFAFEEYTYETGHRMDVAVHDVHDPHWHIFTDLDSGHRIKIPPEKYRMISGEPVPAPMPLASSAP
;
A
#
# COMPACT_ATOMS: atom_id res chain seq x y z
N MET A 1 9.55 6.31 -9.23
CA MET A 1 8.38 5.69 -9.89
C MET A 1 7.64 4.94 -8.79
N MET A 2 6.38 5.25 -8.53
CA MET A 2 5.57 4.44 -7.62
C MET A 2 5.24 3.14 -8.34
N THR A 3 5.60 2.01 -7.73
CA THR A 3 5.28 0.69 -8.27
C THR A 3 3.95 0.27 -7.67
N THR A 4 3.04 -0.28 -8.47
CA THR A 4 1.77 -0.80 -7.96
C THR A 4 1.72 -2.30 -8.10
N TRP A 5 1.32 -2.96 -7.02
CA TRP A 5 1.19 -4.40 -6.96
C TRP A 5 -0.27 -4.76 -6.76
N LYS A 6 -0.69 -5.86 -7.37
CA LYS A 6 -1.87 -6.59 -6.97
C LYS A 6 -1.44 -7.64 -5.97
N ILE A 7 -1.92 -7.53 -4.73
CA ILE A 7 -1.60 -8.49 -3.67
C ILE A 7 -2.85 -9.25 -3.24
N GLU A 8 -2.66 -10.48 -2.78
CA GLU A 8 -3.69 -11.26 -2.09
C GLU A 8 -3.24 -11.53 -0.66
N ILE A 9 -4.10 -11.25 0.29
CA ILE A 9 -3.89 -11.53 1.71
C ILE A 9 -4.01 -13.04 1.93
N THR A 10 -2.96 -13.69 2.41
CA THR A 10 -2.92 -15.15 2.61
C THR A 10 -3.41 -15.55 4.00
N GLU A 11 -3.32 -14.65 4.97
CA GLU A 11 -3.76 -14.85 6.35
C GLU A 11 -4.50 -13.61 6.85
N PRO A 12 -5.48 -13.75 7.76
CA PRO A 12 -6.22 -12.59 8.25
C PRO A 12 -5.25 -11.58 8.85
N HIS A 13 -5.36 -10.33 8.41
CA HIS A 13 -4.48 -9.26 8.85
C HIS A 13 -5.27 -8.02 9.19
N SER A 14 -5.05 -7.52 10.40
CA SER A 14 -5.55 -6.22 10.84
C SER A 14 -4.41 -5.36 11.35
N GLY A 15 -4.62 -4.06 11.34
CA GLY A 15 -3.68 -3.09 11.87
C GLY A 15 -4.32 -1.72 12.02
N GLU A 16 -3.61 -0.80 12.66
CA GLU A 16 -4.09 0.56 12.88
C GLU A 16 -3.64 1.48 11.74
N LEU A 17 -4.56 2.32 11.24
CA LEU A 17 -4.23 3.42 10.34
C LEU A 17 -3.35 4.42 11.10
N GLY A 18 -2.08 4.49 10.70
CA GLY A 18 -1.08 5.35 11.34
C GLY A 18 0.22 4.63 11.71
N GLU A 19 0.21 3.30 11.92
CA GLU A 19 1.45 2.53 12.18
C GLU A 19 2.43 2.52 10.99
N ALA A 20 1.90 2.80 9.80
CA ALA A 20 2.65 2.83 8.55
C ALA A 20 3.14 4.25 8.17
N VAL A 21 2.91 5.25 9.02
CA VAL A 21 3.33 6.65 8.82
C VAL A 21 4.52 6.93 9.73
N LEU A 22 5.61 7.45 9.17
CA LEU A 22 6.76 7.94 9.93
C LEU A 22 6.32 9.10 10.83
N HIS A 23 6.11 8.80 12.13
CA HIS A 23 6.07 9.59 13.37
C HIS A 23 5.77 11.12 13.43
N GLU A 24 5.82 11.91 12.35
CA GLU A 24 5.72 13.38 12.41
C GLU A 24 4.36 13.96 11.97
N ASP A 25 3.42 13.15 11.48
CA ASP A 25 2.09 13.60 11.00
C ASP A 25 0.93 12.82 11.63
N HIS A 26 1.00 12.58 12.96
CA HIS A 26 -0.08 11.95 13.72
C HIS A 26 -1.29 12.90 13.89
N GLY A 27 -2.09 13.03 12.85
CA GLY A 27 -3.50 13.41 12.94
C GLY A 27 -4.33 12.18 13.31
N PHE A 28 -4.76 12.10 14.56
CA PHE A 28 -5.51 10.98 15.14
C PHE A 28 -6.78 10.61 14.33
N ALA A 29 -6.69 9.57 13.50
CA ALA A 29 -7.83 8.77 13.05
C ALA A 29 -7.51 7.30 13.33
N PHE A 30 -7.96 6.81 14.49
CA PHE A 30 -7.86 5.41 14.91
C PHE A 30 -8.86 4.55 14.12
N GLU A 31 -8.68 4.48 12.82
CA GLU A 31 -9.40 3.53 12.00
C GLU A 31 -8.59 2.24 11.94
N GLU A 32 -9.25 1.11 12.23
CA GLU A 32 -8.66 -0.22 12.14
C GLU A 32 -9.00 -0.77 10.75
N TYR A 33 -8.00 -1.26 10.01
CA TYR A 33 -8.27 -2.04 8.81
C TYR A 33 -8.24 -3.52 9.16
N THR A 34 -9.13 -4.29 8.56
CA THR A 34 -9.13 -5.75 8.65
C THR A 34 -9.31 -6.32 7.26
N TYR A 35 -8.40 -7.21 6.88
CA TYR A 35 -8.49 -7.96 5.63
C TYR A 35 -8.57 -9.45 5.94
N GLU A 36 -9.51 -10.12 5.27
CA GLU A 36 -9.69 -11.56 5.37
C GLU A 36 -8.73 -12.31 4.44
N THR A 37 -8.46 -13.58 4.76
CA THR A 37 -7.73 -14.47 3.85
C THR A 37 -8.43 -14.55 2.48
N GLY A 38 -7.66 -14.44 1.41
CA GLY A 38 -8.13 -14.43 0.04
C GLY A 38 -8.54 -13.04 -0.46
N HIS A 39 -8.50 -12.01 0.38
CA HIS A 39 -8.80 -10.64 -0.03
C HIS A 39 -7.74 -10.15 -1.02
N ARG A 40 -8.18 -9.64 -2.17
CA ARG A 40 -7.30 -9.14 -3.24
C ARG A 40 -7.45 -7.63 -3.33
N MET A 41 -6.33 -6.93 -3.34
CA MET A 41 -6.30 -5.48 -3.40
C MET A 41 -5.18 -5.01 -4.32
N ASP A 42 -5.39 -3.83 -4.89
CA ASP A 42 -4.38 -3.12 -5.66
C ASP A 42 -3.72 -2.10 -4.72
N VAL A 43 -2.39 -2.16 -4.63
CA VAL A 43 -1.63 -1.37 -3.66
C VAL A 43 -0.50 -0.61 -4.32
N ALA A 44 -0.26 0.61 -3.86
CA ALA A 44 0.99 1.33 -4.12
C ALA A 44 2.07 0.87 -3.15
N VAL A 45 3.22 0.50 -3.68
CA VAL A 45 4.37 0.02 -2.92
C VAL A 45 5.20 1.21 -2.42
N HIS A 46 5.37 1.30 -1.10
CA HIS A 46 6.21 2.31 -0.47
C HIS A 46 7.55 1.74 0.00
N ASP A 47 7.50 0.64 0.76
CA ASP A 47 8.70 -0.02 1.27
C ASP A 47 8.48 -1.54 1.33
N VAL A 48 9.39 -2.29 0.72
CA VAL A 48 9.41 -3.77 0.69
C VAL A 48 10.82 -4.30 0.94
N HIS A 49 11.70 -3.46 1.49
CA HIS A 49 13.09 -3.84 1.75
C HIS A 49 13.27 -4.40 3.16
N ASP A 50 12.39 -4.06 4.10
CA ASP A 50 12.43 -4.60 5.45
C ASP A 50 11.88 -6.03 5.49
N PRO A 51 12.64 -7.01 6.03
CA PRO A 51 12.26 -8.42 5.99
C PRO A 51 11.11 -8.78 6.94
N HIS A 52 10.70 -7.87 7.84
CA HIS A 52 9.62 -8.09 8.79
C HIS A 52 8.35 -7.35 8.38
N TRP A 53 8.47 -6.19 7.73
CA TRP A 53 7.35 -5.30 7.47
C TRP A 53 7.43 -4.66 6.10
N HIS A 54 6.38 -4.83 5.31
CA HIS A 54 6.20 -4.10 4.07
C HIS A 54 5.11 -3.05 4.23
N ILE A 55 5.32 -1.90 3.59
CA ILE A 55 4.44 -0.74 3.63
C ILE A 55 3.82 -0.55 2.26
N PHE A 56 2.49 -0.56 2.25
CA PHE A 56 1.69 -0.36 1.07
C PHE A 56 0.63 0.71 1.31
N THR A 57 0.12 1.32 0.25
CA THR A 57 -1.13 2.08 0.31
C THR A 57 -2.16 1.38 -0.53
N ASP A 58 -3.27 0.98 0.08
CA ASP A 58 -4.43 0.45 -0.61
C ASP A 58 -5.01 1.52 -1.54
N LEU A 59 -5.11 1.22 -2.83
CA LEU A 59 -5.57 2.17 -3.84
C LEU A 59 -7.10 2.35 -3.82
N ASP A 60 -7.84 1.42 -3.20
CA ASP A 60 -9.30 1.52 -3.09
C ASP A 60 -9.69 2.45 -1.93
N SER A 61 -9.12 2.21 -0.74
CA SER A 61 -9.41 3.00 0.46
C SER A 61 -8.49 4.22 0.64
N GLY A 62 -7.32 4.26 -0.02
CA GLY A 62 -6.29 5.26 0.20
C GLY A 62 -5.49 5.04 1.50
N HIS A 63 -5.72 3.93 2.19
CA HIS A 63 -5.12 3.64 3.49
C HIS A 63 -3.71 3.11 3.39
N ARG A 64 -2.81 3.65 4.21
CA ARG A 64 -1.45 3.09 4.33
C ARG A 64 -1.44 1.94 5.33
N ILE A 65 -1.07 0.77 4.84
CA ILE A 65 -1.07 -0.50 5.56
C ILE A 65 0.36 -0.99 5.75
N LYS A 66 0.58 -1.65 6.89
CA LYS A 66 1.85 -2.29 7.25
C LYS A 66 1.57 -3.78 7.44
N ILE A 67 2.15 -4.60 6.58
CA ILE A 67 1.85 -6.04 6.54
C ILE A 67 3.14 -6.86 6.44
N PRO A 68 3.27 -7.96 7.20
CA PRO A 68 4.40 -8.86 7.06
C PRO A 68 4.45 -9.54 5.69
N PRO A 69 5.64 -9.83 5.14
CA PRO A 69 5.79 -10.51 3.85
C PRO A 69 5.18 -11.91 3.79
N GLU A 70 4.99 -12.58 4.93
CA GLU A 70 4.35 -13.91 5.01
C GLU A 70 2.82 -13.87 4.86
N LYS A 71 2.19 -12.72 5.16
CA LYS A 71 0.73 -12.57 5.20
C LYS A 71 0.10 -12.13 3.87
N TYR A 72 0.91 -11.95 2.83
CA TYR A 72 0.40 -11.64 1.51
C TYR A 72 1.22 -12.31 0.41
N ARG A 73 0.62 -12.46 -0.76
CA ARG A 73 1.30 -12.88 -1.99
C ARG A 73 1.11 -11.84 -3.09
N MET A 74 2.20 -11.53 -3.80
CA MET A 74 2.10 -10.71 -5.02
C MET A 74 1.48 -11.56 -6.14
N ILE A 75 0.39 -11.08 -6.72
CA ILE A 75 -0.24 -11.68 -7.91
C ILE A 75 0.39 -11.10 -9.17
N SER A 76 0.53 -9.77 -9.23
CA SER A 76 1.14 -9.07 -10.36
C SER A 76 1.77 -7.75 -9.90
N GLY A 77 2.86 -7.34 -10.52
CA GLY A 77 3.47 -6.04 -10.32
C GLY A 77 3.49 -5.27 -11.63
N GLU A 78 2.74 -4.18 -11.71
CA GLU A 78 2.77 -3.29 -12.87
C GLU A 78 3.54 -2.01 -12.49
N PRO A 79 4.54 -1.59 -13.29
CA PRO A 79 5.10 -0.27 -13.15
C PRO A 79 4.04 0.75 -13.61
N VAL A 80 3.59 1.63 -12.72
CA VAL A 80 2.74 2.75 -13.14
C VAL A 80 3.58 3.64 -14.05
N PRO A 81 3.14 3.95 -15.29
CA PRO A 81 3.79 5.00 -16.06
C PRO A 81 3.73 6.29 -15.24
N ALA A 82 4.87 6.94 -15.06
CA ALA A 82 4.95 8.23 -14.37
C ALA A 82 3.82 9.16 -14.85
N PRO A 83 3.27 10.04 -14.00
CA PRO A 83 2.25 10.99 -14.42
C PRO A 83 2.75 11.66 -15.69
N MET A 84 2.03 11.45 -16.80
CA MET A 84 2.39 12.07 -18.08
C MET A 84 2.53 13.57 -17.79
N PRO A 85 3.65 14.22 -18.16
CA PRO A 85 3.75 15.65 -17.99
C PRO A 85 2.55 16.28 -18.69
N LEU A 86 1.79 17.12 -17.97
CA LEU A 86 0.74 17.94 -18.59
C LEU A 86 1.37 18.55 -19.84
N ALA A 87 0.80 18.23 -21.01
CA ALA A 87 1.25 18.77 -22.27
C ALA A 87 1.35 20.29 -22.09
N SER A 88 2.59 20.77 -22.04
CA SER A 88 2.91 22.19 -21.91
C SER A 88 2.39 22.82 -23.19
N SER A 89 1.18 23.35 -23.13
CA SER A 89 0.67 24.22 -24.17
C SER A 89 1.44 25.51 -24.00
N ALA A 90 2.51 25.62 -24.78
CA ALA A 90 3.25 26.84 -25.01
C ALA A 90 3.20 27.14 -26.53
N PRO A 91 3.38 28.40 -26.93
CA PRO A 91 2.82 29.64 -26.40
C PRO A 91 1.60 30.13 -27.19
#